data_AF-A0A9D2KGN3-F1
#
_entry.id   AF-A0A9D2KGN3-F1
#
_cell.length_a   1.000
_cell.length_b   1.000
_cell.length_c   1.000
_cell.angle_alpha   90.00
_cell.angle_beta   90.00
_cell.angle_gamma   90.00
#
_symmetry.space_group_name_H-M   'P 1'
#
loop_
_entity.id
_entity.type
_entity.pdbx_description
1 polymer ?
#
loop_
_entity_poly.entity_id
_entity_poly.type
_entity_poly.pdbx_seq_one_letter_code
_entity_poly.pdbx_strand_id
1 'polypeptide(L)'
;ALDLLGSAFEHPITAVDELGADGLLRRIDAQPWRGEPWRSGHFVDMVGTALLWNTHHETPGRASTAAALFGWLATHTDPRTGMWGTPGTADGDLQIVNGFYRASRGSYAQFGVALPRPRAVIDTVLAHAREARFFARERQNACNVLDVAHPLWLANRDQPDYRADEIRRVATVLLEDALTHWVPGEGFPFAAATAGPQRDAQRPGLQGTEMWLAIIWYLADLAGISSVLGYRPAGIHRPEPAMVLGA
;
A
#
# COMPACT_ATOMS: atom_id res chain seq x y z
N ALA A 1 0.18 -11.82 10.80
CA ALA A 1 0.79 -12.96 11.53
C ALA A 1 -0.29 -13.89 12.08
N LEU A 2 -1.17 -13.42 12.97
CA LEU A 2 -2.26 -14.25 13.54
C LEU A 2 -3.10 -14.95 12.46
N ASP A 3 -3.60 -14.20 11.48
CA ASP A 3 -4.39 -14.73 10.36
C ASP A 3 -3.67 -15.84 9.58
N LEU A 4 -2.37 -15.64 9.27
CA LEU A 4 -1.54 -16.66 8.61
C LEU A 4 -1.33 -17.94 9.45
N LEU A 5 -1.48 -17.83 10.76
CA LEU A 5 -1.41 -18.96 11.70
C LEU A 5 -2.80 -19.56 11.99
N GLY A 6 -3.86 -19.10 11.29
CA GLY A 6 -5.23 -19.54 11.53
C GLY A 6 -5.79 -19.07 12.88
N SER A 7 -5.28 -17.95 13.40
CA SER A 7 -5.65 -17.39 14.70
C SER A 7 -6.38 -16.05 14.55
N ALA A 8 -7.16 -15.68 15.56
CA ALA A 8 -7.89 -14.43 15.61
C ALA A 8 -7.83 -13.78 16.99
N PHE A 9 -8.22 -12.51 17.08
CA PHE A 9 -8.39 -11.85 18.37
C PHE A 9 -9.58 -12.49 19.12
N GLU A 10 -9.42 -12.67 20.43
CA GLU A 10 -10.50 -13.17 21.30
C GLU A 10 -11.64 -12.15 21.43
N HIS A 11 -11.30 -10.86 21.30
CA HIS A 11 -12.22 -9.75 21.47
C HIS A 11 -12.14 -8.79 20.28
N PRO A 12 -13.25 -8.09 19.96
CA PRO A 12 -13.22 -7.05 18.94
C PRO A 12 -12.29 -5.92 19.34
N ILE A 13 -11.77 -5.20 18.34
CA ILE A 13 -11.02 -3.96 18.51
C ILE A 13 -12.03 -2.85 18.79
N THR A 14 -12.37 -2.69 20.08
CA THR A 14 -13.42 -1.76 20.55
C THR A 14 -13.09 -0.31 20.24
N ALA A 15 -11.81 0.08 20.25
CA ALA A 15 -11.38 1.45 19.99
C ALA A 15 -11.82 1.99 18.61
N VAL A 16 -12.04 1.13 17.62
CA VAL A 16 -12.58 1.52 16.29
C VAL A 16 -14.08 1.29 16.22
N ASP A 17 -14.59 0.25 16.87
CA ASP A 17 -16.02 -0.04 16.90
C ASP A 17 -16.83 1.08 17.59
N GLU A 18 -16.32 1.59 18.71
CA GLU A 18 -16.96 2.63 19.53
C GLU A 18 -16.88 4.03 18.89
N LEU A 19 -16.03 4.26 17.88
CA LEU A 19 -16.01 5.54 17.16
C LEU A 19 -17.35 5.83 16.50
N GLY A 20 -17.98 4.79 15.95
CA GLY A 20 -19.12 4.94 15.03
C GLY A 20 -18.78 5.83 13.82
N ALA A 21 -19.80 6.10 13.00
CA ALA A 21 -19.66 6.95 11.81
C ALA A 21 -19.16 8.36 12.16
N ASP A 22 -19.84 9.06 13.07
CA ASP A 22 -19.52 10.46 13.39
C ASP A 22 -18.16 10.63 14.07
N GLY A 23 -17.79 9.70 14.96
CA GLY A 23 -16.48 9.73 15.61
C GLY A 23 -15.36 9.47 14.61
N LEU A 24 -15.56 8.52 13.68
CA LEU A 24 -14.60 8.28 12.61
C LEU A 24 -14.45 9.51 11.71
N LEU A 25 -15.54 10.12 11.25
CA LEU A 25 -15.51 11.31 10.39
C LEU A 25 -14.72 12.45 11.05
N ARG A 26 -15.00 12.76 12.32
CA ARG A 26 -14.20 13.75 13.07
C ARG A 26 -12.73 13.39 13.15
N ARG A 27 -12.40 12.11 13.29
CA ARG A 27 -11.01 11.67 13.48
C ARG A 27 -10.23 11.62 12.19
N ILE A 28 -10.86 11.26 11.07
CA ILE A 28 -10.25 11.26 9.74
C ILE A 28 -10.06 12.68 9.22
N ASP A 29 -11.01 13.58 9.45
CA ASP A 29 -10.87 15.01 9.11
C ASP A 29 -9.72 15.69 9.86
N ALA A 30 -9.48 15.27 11.10
CA ALA A 30 -8.40 15.80 11.93
C ALA A 30 -7.01 15.21 11.63
N GLN A 31 -6.88 14.28 10.68
CA GLN A 31 -5.56 13.75 10.30
C GLN A 31 -4.73 14.80 9.55
N PRO A 32 -3.39 14.74 9.63
CA PRO A 32 -2.51 15.72 9.00
C PRO A 32 -2.36 15.44 7.49
N TRP A 33 -3.46 15.58 6.74
CA TRP A 33 -3.47 15.36 5.28
C TRP A 33 -2.57 16.34 4.51
N ARG A 34 -2.27 17.50 5.10
CA ARG A 34 -1.37 18.49 4.52
C ARG A 34 0.03 18.30 5.08
N GLY A 35 1.00 18.02 4.21
CA GLY A 35 2.41 17.88 4.58
C GLY A 35 2.80 16.51 5.12
N GLU A 36 1.91 15.82 5.85
CA GLU A 36 2.14 14.45 6.38
C GLU A 36 1.06 13.42 5.96
N PRO A 37 0.66 13.33 4.67
CA PRO A 37 -0.36 12.37 4.23
C PRO A 37 0.01 10.90 4.51
N TRP A 38 1.30 10.55 4.67
CA TRP A 38 1.70 9.22 5.12
C TRP A 38 1.07 8.82 6.46
N ARG A 39 1.11 9.73 7.45
CA ARG A 39 0.57 9.50 8.79
C ARG A 39 -0.94 9.34 8.75
N SER A 40 -1.60 10.10 7.89
CA SER A 40 -3.04 10.03 7.66
C SER A 40 -3.43 8.71 6.98
N GLY A 41 -2.65 8.25 6.00
CA GLY A 41 -2.85 6.95 5.36
C GLY A 41 -2.60 5.78 6.33
N HIS A 42 -1.62 5.89 7.23
CA HIS A 42 -1.41 4.92 8.31
C HIS A 42 -2.62 4.84 9.26
N PHE A 43 -3.26 5.97 9.57
CA PHE A 43 -4.50 5.95 10.35
C PHE A 43 -5.63 5.22 9.61
N VAL A 44 -5.84 5.50 8.33
CA VAL A 44 -6.84 4.80 7.49
C VAL A 44 -6.58 3.30 7.46
N ASP A 45 -5.32 2.91 7.32
CA ASP A 45 -4.92 1.50 7.36
C ASP A 45 -5.26 0.80 8.68
N MET A 46 -4.94 1.45 9.80
CA MET A 46 -5.27 0.96 11.13
C MET A 46 -6.79 0.78 11.29
N VAL A 47 -7.59 1.76 10.85
CA VAL A 47 -9.06 1.65 10.88
C VAL A 47 -9.55 0.49 10.01
N GLY A 48 -9.06 0.40 8.77
CA GLY A 48 -9.46 -0.67 7.84
C GLY A 48 -9.10 -2.07 8.33
N THR A 49 -7.91 -2.21 8.93
CA THR A 49 -7.48 -3.45 9.58
C THR A 49 -8.41 -3.81 10.75
N ALA A 50 -8.75 -2.85 11.60
CA ALA A 50 -9.67 -3.09 12.71
C ALA A 50 -11.08 -3.47 12.23
N LEU A 51 -11.58 -2.81 11.18
CA LEU A 51 -12.86 -3.15 10.55
C LEU A 51 -12.85 -4.58 10.01
N LEU A 52 -11.76 -5.04 9.40
CA LEU A 52 -11.63 -6.41 8.91
C LEU A 52 -11.69 -7.40 10.08
N TRP A 53 -10.87 -7.21 11.12
CA TRP A 53 -10.85 -8.12 12.27
C TRP A 53 -12.19 -8.16 13.02
N ASN A 54 -12.89 -7.04 13.13
CA ASN A 54 -14.20 -6.98 13.80
C ASN A 54 -15.30 -7.69 13.01
N THR A 55 -15.07 -8.11 11.76
CA THR A 55 -16.04 -8.92 11.00
C THR A 55 -16.30 -10.27 11.67
N HIS A 56 -15.34 -10.79 12.44
CA HIS A 56 -15.47 -12.04 13.19
C HIS A 56 -16.33 -11.92 14.46
N HIS A 57 -16.76 -10.71 14.84
CA HIS A 57 -17.38 -10.43 16.14
C HIS A 57 -18.77 -9.78 16.07
N GLU A 58 -19.42 -9.73 14.90
CA GLU A 58 -20.78 -9.19 14.69
C GLU A 58 -21.06 -7.84 15.40
N THR A 59 -20.10 -6.92 15.39
CA THR A 59 -20.24 -5.68 16.16
C THR A 59 -21.22 -4.68 15.52
N PRO A 60 -22.14 -4.04 16.29
CA PRO A 60 -23.18 -3.16 15.73
C PRO A 60 -22.64 -1.93 14.98
N GLY A 61 -21.51 -1.37 15.43
CA GLY A 61 -20.92 -0.15 14.86
C GLY A 61 -20.17 -0.37 13.54
N ARG A 62 -19.80 -1.62 13.22
CA ARG A 62 -18.91 -1.94 12.10
C ARG A 62 -19.42 -1.43 10.76
N ALA A 63 -20.68 -1.67 10.44
CA ALA A 63 -21.24 -1.33 9.14
C ALA A 63 -21.31 0.19 8.92
N SER A 64 -21.73 0.95 9.93
CA SER A 64 -21.80 2.41 9.85
C SER A 64 -20.40 3.05 9.81
N THR A 65 -19.46 2.54 10.60
CA THR A 65 -18.05 2.97 10.58
C THR A 65 -17.40 2.66 9.22
N ALA A 66 -17.64 1.49 8.63
CA ALA A 66 -17.15 1.17 7.30
C ALA A 66 -17.76 2.10 6.23
N ALA A 67 -19.08 2.31 6.24
CA ALA A 67 -19.73 3.22 5.31
C ALA A 67 -19.18 4.65 5.42
N ALA A 68 -18.93 5.13 6.64
CA ALA A 68 -18.31 6.44 6.88
C ALA A 68 -16.88 6.52 6.32
N LEU A 69 -16.06 5.48 6.52
CA LEU A 69 -14.70 5.42 5.98
C LEU A 69 -14.69 5.54 4.45
N PHE A 70 -15.43 4.66 3.78
CA PHE A 70 -15.45 4.60 2.31
C PHE A 70 -16.13 5.83 1.72
N GLY A 71 -17.21 6.33 2.33
CA GLY A 71 -17.86 7.57 1.93
C GLY A 71 -16.91 8.77 1.99
N TRP A 72 -16.16 8.90 3.10
CA TRP A 72 -15.17 9.96 3.24
C TRP A 72 -14.06 9.83 2.18
N LEU A 73 -13.45 8.65 2.04
CA LEU A 73 -12.37 8.42 1.07
C LEU A 73 -12.82 8.72 -0.37
N ALA A 74 -14.01 8.26 -0.77
CA ALA A 74 -14.53 8.49 -2.11
C ALA A 74 -14.79 9.97 -2.41
N THR A 75 -15.25 10.73 -1.41
CA THR A 75 -15.61 12.15 -1.57
C THR A 75 -14.43 13.12 -1.42
N HIS A 76 -13.32 12.67 -0.81
CA HIS A 76 -12.14 13.51 -0.54
C HIS A 76 -10.92 13.17 -1.41
N THR A 77 -11.09 12.32 -2.42
CA THR A 77 -10.02 12.01 -3.38
C THR A 77 -9.73 13.24 -4.25
N ASP A 78 -8.47 13.72 -4.30
CA ASP A 78 -8.07 14.82 -5.20
C ASP A 78 -8.19 14.33 -6.66
N PRO A 79 -8.97 15.02 -7.53
CA PRO A 79 -9.17 14.59 -8.90
C PRO A 79 -7.90 14.65 -9.77
N ARG A 80 -6.88 15.41 -9.36
CA ARG A 80 -5.62 15.57 -10.11
C ARG A 80 -4.65 14.45 -9.83
N THR A 81 -4.54 14.01 -8.57
CA THR A 81 -3.60 12.97 -8.15
C THR A 81 -4.24 11.61 -7.95
N GLY A 82 -5.55 11.57 -7.73
CA GLY A 82 -6.26 10.37 -7.31
C GLY A 82 -5.96 9.94 -5.87
N MET A 83 -5.30 10.80 -5.08
CA MET A 83 -4.84 10.52 -3.72
C MET A 83 -5.48 11.45 -2.69
N TRP A 84 -5.14 11.26 -1.41
CA TRP A 84 -5.62 12.09 -0.30
C TRP A 84 -4.50 12.96 0.25
N GLY A 85 -4.82 14.23 0.50
CA GLY A 85 -3.89 15.19 1.08
C GLY A 85 -3.01 15.90 0.05
N THR A 86 -2.00 16.61 0.54
CA THR A 86 -1.08 17.40 -0.28
C THR A 86 0.37 17.14 0.13
N PRO A 87 1.31 17.15 -0.83
CA PRO A 87 2.72 16.96 -0.54
C PRO A 87 3.25 18.03 0.44
N GLY A 88 4.28 17.66 1.19
CA GLY A 88 5.09 18.60 1.96
C GLY A 88 6.07 19.35 1.06
N THR A 89 6.78 20.34 1.62
CA THR A 89 7.72 21.16 0.84
C THR A 89 9.06 20.48 0.55
N ALA A 90 9.47 19.50 1.37
CA ALA A 90 10.81 18.90 1.31
C ALA A 90 10.87 17.52 0.62
N ASP A 91 9.74 16.79 0.63
CA ASP A 91 9.69 15.36 0.29
C ASP A 91 9.10 15.07 -1.10
N GLY A 92 8.77 16.13 -1.87
CA GLY A 92 8.05 15.96 -3.14
C GLY A 92 6.77 15.15 -2.95
N ASP A 93 6.53 14.20 -3.86
CA ASP A 93 5.33 13.35 -3.81
C ASP A 93 5.46 12.13 -2.89
N LEU A 94 6.62 11.92 -2.23
CA LEU A 94 6.88 10.73 -1.41
C LEU A 94 5.79 10.49 -0.35
N GLN A 95 5.47 11.51 0.44
CA GLN A 95 4.49 11.40 1.53
C GLN A 95 3.10 11.03 1.01
N ILE A 96 2.70 11.61 -0.13
CA ILE A 96 1.37 11.41 -0.71
C ILE A 96 1.26 10.02 -1.33
N VAL A 97 2.29 9.56 -2.04
CA VAL A 97 2.33 8.21 -2.63
C VAL A 97 2.37 7.14 -1.54
N ASN A 98 3.24 7.30 -0.53
CA ASN A 98 3.31 6.33 0.58
C ASN A 98 2.03 6.33 1.42
N GLY A 99 1.43 7.51 1.65
CA GLY A 99 0.13 7.63 2.31
C GLY A 99 -1.00 6.97 1.52
N PHE A 100 -1.00 7.13 0.19
CA PHE A 100 -1.94 6.47 -0.70
C PHE A 100 -1.81 4.95 -0.61
N TYR A 101 -0.59 4.39 -0.67
CA TYR A 101 -0.40 2.94 -0.52
C TYR A 101 -1.02 2.43 0.79
N ARG A 102 -0.72 3.07 1.93
CA ARG A 102 -1.29 2.64 3.23
C ARG A 102 -2.81 2.72 3.24
N ALA A 103 -3.36 3.86 2.84
CA ALA A 103 -4.81 4.07 2.82
C ALA A 103 -5.50 3.07 1.89
N SER A 104 -5.02 2.94 0.65
CA SER A 104 -5.62 2.08 -0.37
C SER A 104 -5.49 0.60 -0.06
N ARG A 105 -4.35 0.15 0.49
CA ARG A 105 -4.20 -1.24 0.93
C ARG A 105 -5.18 -1.57 2.05
N GLY A 106 -5.24 -0.75 3.10
CA GLY A 106 -6.11 -1.02 4.25
C GLY A 106 -7.61 -0.85 3.97
N SER A 107 -7.97 -0.16 2.89
CA SER A 107 -9.36 0.05 2.44
C SER A 107 -9.64 -0.68 1.12
N TYR A 108 -9.46 -0.01 -0.02
CA TYR A 108 -9.83 -0.50 -1.34
C TYR A 108 -9.31 -1.91 -1.68
N ALA A 109 -8.02 -2.17 -1.53
CA ALA A 109 -7.45 -3.48 -1.87
C ALA A 109 -7.92 -4.57 -0.90
N GLN A 110 -7.91 -4.30 0.41
CA GLN A 110 -8.32 -5.25 1.45
C GLN A 110 -9.78 -5.68 1.32
N PHE A 111 -10.65 -4.77 0.87
CA PHE A 111 -12.09 -4.96 0.79
C PHE A 111 -12.64 -5.17 -0.64
N GLY A 112 -11.77 -5.31 -1.64
CA GLY A 112 -12.15 -5.57 -3.02
C GLY A 112 -12.95 -4.43 -3.67
N VAL A 113 -12.74 -3.19 -3.22
CA VAL A 113 -13.43 -2.00 -3.74
C VAL A 113 -12.57 -1.32 -4.81
N ALA A 114 -13.17 -0.92 -5.92
CA ALA A 114 -12.50 -0.21 -7.00
C ALA A 114 -12.03 1.18 -6.58
N LEU A 115 -10.89 1.64 -7.11
CA LEU A 115 -10.39 2.99 -6.84
C LEU A 115 -11.27 4.06 -7.51
N PRO A 116 -11.51 5.23 -6.87
CA PRO A 116 -12.33 6.29 -7.48
C PRO A 116 -11.70 6.94 -8.71
N ARG A 117 -10.36 7.00 -8.77
CA ARG A 117 -9.59 7.76 -9.77
C ARG A 117 -8.32 7.00 -10.24
N PRO A 118 -8.44 5.77 -10.78
CA PRO A 118 -7.28 4.92 -11.06
C PRO A 118 -6.29 5.53 -12.06
N ARG A 119 -6.75 6.25 -13.08
CA ARG A 119 -5.85 6.91 -14.05
C ARG A 119 -4.99 8.01 -13.41
N ALA A 120 -5.57 8.83 -12.53
CA ALA A 120 -4.83 9.87 -11.83
C ALA A 120 -3.78 9.27 -10.88
N VAL A 121 -4.12 8.16 -10.20
CA VAL A 121 -3.17 7.39 -9.39
C VAL A 121 -2.00 6.90 -10.25
N ILE A 122 -2.28 6.29 -11.41
CA ILE A 122 -1.24 5.84 -12.35
C ILE A 122 -0.33 7.01 -12.74
N ASP A 123 -0.91 8.16 -13.08
CA ASP A 123 -0.14 9.33 -13.51
C ASP A 123 0.78 9.87 -12.41
N THR A 124 0.28 9.99 -11.18
CA THR A 124 1.06 10.45 -10.03
C THR A 124 2.15 9.45 -9.65
N VAL A 125 1.84 8.16 -9.62
CA VAL A 125 2.83 7.13 -9.23
C VAL A 125 3.94 7.00 -10.28
N LEU A 126 3.60 7.05 -11.58
CA LEU A 126 4.61 7.04 -12.65
C LEU A 126 5.47 8.31 -12.64
N ALA A 127 4.92 9.47 -12.28
CA ALA A 127 5.70 10.69 -12.12
C ALA A 127 6.69 10.56 -10.95
N HIS A 128 6.23 10.09 -9.80
CA HIS A 128 7.07 9.88 -8.61
C HIS A 128 8.17 8.83 -8.84
N ALA A 129 7.86 7.73 -9.54
CA ALA A 129 8.82 6.66 -9.84
C ALA A 129 10.05 7.12 -10.65
N ARG A 130 10.00 8.32 -11.27
CA ARG A 130 11.14 8.93 -11.99
C ARG A 130 12.11 9.67 -11.06
N GLU A 131 11.77 9.86 -9.79
CA GLU A 131 12.62 10.56 -8.84
C GLU A 131 13.83 9.71 -8.44
N ALA A 132 14.96 9.95 -9.11
CA ALA A 132 16.21 9.24 -8.86
C ALA A 132 16.68 9.30 -7.39
N ARG A 133 16.27 10.35 -6.65
CA ARG A 133 16.55 10.49 -5.21
C ARG A 133 16.00 9.32 -4.38
N PHE A 134 14.94 8.65 -4.86
CA PHE A 134 14.29 7.51 -4.19
C PHE A 134 14.45 6.20 -4.98
N PHE A 135 14.48 6.26 -6.31
CA PHE A 135 14.37 5.07 -7.17
C PHE A 135 15.63 4.74 -7.97
N ALA A 136 16.72 5.51 -7.85
CA ALA A 136 18.02 5.03 -8.31
C ALA A 136 18.39 3.76 -7.54
N ARG A 137 18.89 2.73 -8.24
CA ARG A 137 19.16 1.39 -7.70
C ARG A 137 19.87 1.39 -6.35
N GLU A 138 20.87 2.26 -6.17
CA GLU A 138 21.66 2.37 -4.95
C GLU A 138 20.93 3.10 -3.78
N ARG A 139 19.81 3.75 -4.07
CA ARG A 139 18.97 4.54 -3.14
C ARG A 139 17.65 3.87 -2.78
N GLN A 140 17.28 2.80 -3.46
CA GLN A 140 16.02 2.10 -3.25
C GLN A 140 15.93 1.53 -1.82
N ASN A 141 14.71 1.54 -1.29
CA ASN A 141 14.32 0.76 -0.13
C ASN A 141 12.96 0.11 -0.38
N ALA A 142 12.70 -0.99 0.32
CA ALA A 142 11.53 -1.83 0.07
C ALA A 142 10.21 -1.05 0.25
N CYS A 143 10.09 -0.17 1.25
CA CYS A 143 8.88 0.65 1.42
C CYS A 143 8.61 1.50 0.18
N ASN A 144 9.58 2.29 -0.28
CA ASN A 144 9.35 3.20 -1.41
C ASN A 144 9.00 2.44 -2.69
N VAL A 145 9.67 1.33 -2.97
CA VAL A 145 9.41 0.54 -4.18
C VAL A 145 8.06 -0.17 -4.10
N LEU A 146 7.68 -0.69 -2.93
CA LEU A 146 6.34 -1.26 -2.74
C LEU A 146 5.23 -0.23 -2.91
N ASP A 147 5.46 0.99 -2.41
CA ASP A 147 4.53 2.11 -2.52
C ASP A 147 4.39 2.64 -3.95
N VAL A 148 5.21 2.15 -4.90
CA VAL A 148 5.02 2.30 -6.35
C VAL A 148 4.39 1.05 -6.95
N ALA A 149 4.95 -0.12 -6.68
CA ALA A 149 4.55 -1.39 -7.29
C ALA A 149 3.08 -1.72 -7.00
N HIS A 150 2.66 -1.64 -5.73
CA HIS A 150 1.31 -1.98 -5.33
C HIS A 150 0.27 -0.99 -5.87
N PRO A 151 0.42 0.35 -5.75
CA PRO A 151 -0.53 1.29 -6.35
C PRO A 151 -0.66 1.17 -7.87
N LEU A 152 0.44 0.95 -8.61
CA LEU A 152 0.36 0.69 -10.05
C LEU A 152 -0.42 -0.60 -10.32
N TRP A 153 -0.11 -1.67 -9.62
CA TRP A 153 -0.81 -2.95 -9.74
C TRP A 153 -2.32 -2.80 -9.46
N LEU A 154 -2.68 -2.15 -8.35
CA LEU A 154 -4.07 -1.96 -7.94
C LEU A 154 -4.85 -1.10 -8.95
N ALA A 155 -4.30 0.04 -9.37
CA ALA A 155 -4.97 0.94 -10.31
C ALA A 155 -5.04 0.37 -11.74
N ASN A 156 -4.05 -0.43 -12.14
CA ASN A 156 -4.01 -1.05 -13.46
C ASN A 156 -5.09 -2.13 -13.65
N ARG A 157 -5.59 -2.77 -12.57
CA ARG A 157 -6.68 -3.76 -12.64
C ARG A 157 -7.93 -3.23 -13.33
N ASP A 158 -8.28 -1.97 -13.05
CA ASP A 158 -9.46 -1.32 -13.61
C ASP A 158 -9.13 -0.55 -14.91
N GLN A 159 -7.85 -0.39 -15.26
CA GLN A 159 -7.36 0.41 -16.37
C GLN A 159 -6.22 -0.28 -17.16
N PRO A 160 -6.40 -1.53 -17.62
CA PRO A 160 -5.30 -2.37 -18.13
C PRO A 160 -4.59 -1.80 -19.36
N ASP A 161 -5.25 -0.94 -20.14
CA ASP A 161 -4.69 -0.33 -21.35
C ASP A 161 -4.01 1.02 -21.08
N TYR A 162 -4.31 1.69 -19.95
CA TYR A 162 -3.86 3.05 -19.71
C TYR A 162 -2.38 3.10 -19.32
N ARG A 163 -1.54 3.65 -20.20
CA ARG A 163 -0.07 3.73 -20.05
C ARG A 163 0.59 2.36 -19.79
N ALA A 164 -0.02 1.28 -20.28
CA ALA A 164 0.42 -0.10 -20.06
C ALA A 164 1.91 -0.33 -20.38
N ASP A 165 2.41 0.22 -21.50
CA ASP A 165 3.81 0.08 -21.89
C ASP A 165 4.76 0.76 -20.90
N GLU A 166 4.35 1.89 -20.32
CA GLU A 166 5.17 2.61 -19.37
C GLU A 166 5.18 1.93 -18.00
N ILE A 167 4.02 1.44 -17.54
CA ILE A 167 3.89 0.65 -16.33
C ILE A 167 4.80 -0.59 -16.45
N ARG A 168 4.73 -1.31 -17.58
CA ARG A 168 5.59 -2.47 -17.84
C ARG A 168 7.07 -2.10 -17.80
N ARG A 169 7.48 -0.99 -18.45
CA ARG A 169 8.89 -0.54 -18.43
C ARG A 169 9.37 -0.23 -17.01
N VAL A 170 8.60 0.53 -16.23
CA VAL A 170 8.94 0.84 -14.83
C VAL A 170 9.02 -0.45 -14.02
N ALA A 171 8.07 -1.36 -14.20
CA ALA A 171 8.05 -2.63 -13.49
C ALA A 171 9.27 -3.50 -13.82
N THR A 172 9.65 -3.60 -15.10
CA THR A 172 10.85 -4.33 -15.53
C THR A 172 12.12 -3.76 -14.91
N VAL A 173 12.31 -2.43 -14.95
CA VAL A 173 13.51 -1.79 -14.39
C VAL A 173 13.62 -2.02 -12.88
N LEU A 174 12.52 -1.78 -12.14
CA LEU A 174 12.52 -1.99 -10.68
C LEU A 174 12.68 -3.48 -10.33
N LEU A 175 12.17 -4.40 -11.16
CA LEU A 175 12.33 -5.84 -10.95
C LEU A 175 13.80 -6.26 -11.17
N GLU A 176 14.43 -5.79 -12.24
CA GLU A 176 15.85 -6.03 -12.51
C GLU A 176 16.72 -5.53 -11.36
N ASP A 177 16.47 -4.31 -10.87
CA ASP A 177 17.17 -3.74 -9.72
C ASP A 177 16.97 -4.57 -8.45
N ALA A 178 15.72 -4.93 -8.13
CA ALA A 178 15.35 -5.71 -6.95
C ALA A 178 16.12 -7.04 -6.89
N LEU A 179 16.21 -7.76 -8.01
CA LEU A 179 16.91 -9.05 -8.08
C LEU A 179 18.40 -8.92 -7.74
N THR A 180 19.00 -7.75 -7.96
CA THR A 180 20.41 -7.53 -7.64
C THR A 180 20.69 -7.33 -6.15
N HIS A 181 19.65 -7.14 -5.33
CA HIS A 181 19.78 -6.95 -3.88
C HIS A 181 19.77 -8.26 -3.09
N TRP A 182 19.58 -9.41 -3.75
CA TRP A 182 19.59 -10.71 -3.10
C TRP A 182 20.97 -11.08 -2.56
N VAL A 183 21.03 -11.47 -1.29
CA VAL A 183 22.23 -12.04 -0.66
C VAL A 183 22.02 -13.54 -0.43
N PRO A 184 22.77 -14.41 -1.13
CA PRO A 184 22.62 -15.85 -1.00
C PRO A 184 22.75 -16.34 0.45
N GLY A 185 21.74 -17.09 0.91
CA GLY A 185 21.70 -17.64 2.27
C GLY A 185 21.27 -16.64 3.36
N GLU A 186 21.17 -15.35 3.04
CA GLU A 186 20.83 -14.31 4.04
C GLU A 186 19.51 -13.58 3.74
N GLY A 187 19.09 -13.53 2.47
CA GLY A 187 17.85 -12.87 2.06
C GLY A 187 18.08 -11.51 1.41
N PHE A 188 17.07 -10.63 1.51
CA PHE A 188 17.19 -9.25 1.06
C PHE A 188 17.39 -8.28 2.24
N PRO A 189 18.27 -7.27 2.10
CA PRO A 189 18.24 -6.11 2.98
C PRO A 189 16.98 -5.28 2.71
N PHE A 190 16.50 -4.57 3.71
CA PHE A 190 15.34 -3.69 3.54
C PHE A 190 15.66 -2.49 2.63
N ALA A 191 16.89 -1.99 2.68
CA ALA A 191 17.34 -0.85 1.91
C ALA A 191 18.68 -1.12 1.24
N ALA A 192 18.92 -0.52 0.07
CA ALA A 192 20.21 -0.57 -0.59
C ALA A 192 21.32 0.05 0.28
N ALA A 193 22.58 -0.34 0.05
CA ALA A 193 23.72 0.04 0.89
C ALA A 193 23.98 1.57 0.99
N THR A 194 23.41 2.39 0.09
CA THR A 194 23.53 3.85 0.16
C THR A 194 22.19 4.56 0.39
N ALA A 195 21.14 3.81 0.71
CA ALA A 195 19.83 4.32 1.04
C ALA A 195 19.79 4.78 2.52
N GLY A 196 20.07 6.06 2.74
CA GLY A 196 19.97 6.70 4.04
C GLY A 196 21.03 6.26 5.08
N PRO A 197 20.97 6.81 6.31
CA PRO A 197 21.98 6.58 7.35
C PRO A 197 21.75 5.30 8.17
N GLN A 198 20.62 4.61 7.99
CA GLN A 198 20.20 3.48 8.82
C GLN A 198 20.92 2.19 8.40
N ARG A 199 22.09 1.95 9.00
CA ARG A 199 22.93 0.76 8.70
C ARG A 199 22.20 -0.57 8.91
N ASP A 200 21.28 -0.66 9.87
CA ASP A 200 20.53 -1.90 10.11
C ASP A 200 19.59 -2.25 8.95
N ALA A 201 19.02 -1.26 8.28
CA ALA A 201 18.18 -1.48 7.10
C ALA A 201 18.96 -2.06 5.91
N GLN A 202 20.29 -1.92 5.91
CA GLN A 202 21.20 -2.41 4.87
C GLN A 202 21.64 -3.85 5.11
N ARG A 203 21.28 -4.45 6.25
CA ARG A 203 21.56 -5.85 6.56
C ARG A 203 20.39 -6.72 6.10
N PRO A 204 20.65 -7.86 5.45
CA PRO A 204 19.60 -8.83 5.13
C PRO A 204 18.82 -9.27 6.38
N GLY A 205 17.52 -9.48 6.20
CA GLY A 205 16.67 -9.92 7.29
C GLY A 205 15.26 -10.29 6.83
N LEU A 206 14.46 -10.82 7.76
CA LEU A 206 13.10 -11.30 7.46
C LEU A 206 12.21 -10.20 6.89
N GLN A 207 12.26 -8.99 7.47
CA GLN A 207 11.45 -7.87 7.00
C GLN A 207 11.81 -7.48 5.56
N GLY A 208 13.09 -7.30 5.25
CA GLY A 208 13.54 -6.97 3.89
C GLY A 208 13.16 -8.08 2.92
N THR A 209 13.38 -9.33 3.30
CA THR A 209 13.07 -10.50 2.47
C THR A 209 11.59 -10.62 2.15
N GLU A 210 10.72 -10.53 3.16
CA GLU A 210 9.26 -10.61 2.95
C GLU A 210 8.76 -9.49 2.04
N MET A 211 9.19 -8.26 2.28
CA MET A 211 8.76 -7.12 1.47
C MET A 211 9.28 -7.19 0.04
N TRP A 212 10.56 -7.53 -0.18
CA TRP A 212 11.10 -7.64 -1.53
C TRP A 212 10.49 -8.79 -2.32
N LEU A 213 10.12 -9.92 -1.69
CA LEU A 213 9.37 -10.98 -2.37
C LEU A 213 7.97 -10.51 -2.78
N ALA A 214 7.28 -9.74 -1.93
CA ALA A 214 6.01 -9.13 -2.32
C ALA A 214 6.17 -8.15 -3.50
N ILE A 215 7.19 -7.29 -3.45
CA ILE A 215 7.52 -6.33 -4.51
C ILE A 215 7.82 -7.06 -5.82
N ILE A 216 8.71 -8.05 -5.79
CA ILE A 216 9.07 -8.86 -6.96
C ILE A 216 7.83 -9.48 -7.59
N TRP A 217 6.91 -10.00 -6.78
CA TRP A 217 5.66 -10.55 -7.29
C TRP A 217 4.81 -9.49 -8.01
N TYR A 218 4.58 -8.32 -7.40
CA TYR A 218 3.78 -7.25 -8.02
C TYR A 218 4.43 -6.72 -9.30
N LEU A 219 5.74 -6.51 -9.30
CA LEU A 219 6.48 -6.05 -10.48
C LEU A 219 6.48 -7.11 -11.59
N ALA A 220 6.63 -8.39 -11.25
CA ALA A 220 6.53 -9.49 -12.20
C ALA A 220 5.10 -9.59 -12.78
N ASP A 221 4.07 -9.36 -11.99
CA ASP A 221 2.66 -9.38 -12.44
C ASP A 221 2.39 -8.23 -13.42
N LEU A 222 2.83 -7.02 -13.07
CA LEU A 222 2.79 -5.84 -13.96
C LEU A 222 3.58 -6.07 -15.26
N ALA A 223 4.70 -6.79 -15.19
CA ALA A 223 5.49 -7.16 -16.36
C ALA A 223 4.86 -8.30 -17.19
N GLY A 224 3.90 -9.04 -16.64
CA GLY A 224 3.24 -10.18 -17.29
C GLY A 224 3.97 -11.51 -17.16
N ILE A 225 4.82 -11.66 -16.14
CA ILE A 225 5.69 -12.82 -15.91
C ILE A 225 5.57 -13.41 -14.49
N SER A 226 4.59 -13.00 -13.69
CA SER A 226 4.39 -13.53 -12.32
C SER A 226 4.14 -15.04 -12.28
N SER A 227 3.65 -15.64 -13.36
CA SER A 227 3.40 -17.09 -13.46
C SER A 227 4.66 -17.95 -13.37
N VAL A 228 5.85 -17.39 -13.58
CA VAL A 228 7.12 -18.11 -13.39
C VAL A 228 7.56 -18.15 -11.93
N LEU A 229 6.96 -17.31 -11.08
CA LEU A 229 7.25 -17.29 -9.65
C LEU A 229 6.54 -18.49 -9.01
N GLY A 230 7.31 -19.36 -8.34
CA GLY A 230 6.77 -20.50 -7.58
C GLY A 230 6.10 -20.12 -6.26
N TYR A 231 5.77 -18.85 -6.05
CA TYR A 231 5.16 -18.34 -4.83
C TYR A 231 4.19 -17.20 -5.15
N ARG A 232 3.29 -16.94 -4.19
CA ARG A 232 2.40 -15.79 -4.17
C ARG A 232 2.49 -15.13 -2.79
N PRO A 233 2.51 -13.79 -2.71
CA PRO A 233 2.52 -13.09 -1.43
C PRO A 233 1.28 -13.41 -0.61
N ALA A 234 1.44 -13.41 0.71
CA ALA A 234 0.37 -13.67 1.66
C ALA A 234 0.37 -12.62 2.79
N GLY A 235 -0.62 -12.68 3.67
CA GLY A 235 -0.69 -11.78 4.82
C GLY A 235 -1.02 -10.35 4.39
N ILE A 236 -0.26 -9.37 4.87
CA ILE A 236 -0.55 -7.95 4.62
C ILE A 236 -0.32 -7.54 3.16
N HIS A 237 0.57 -8.24 2.45
CA HIS A 237 0.89 -7.96 1.04
C HIS A 237 0.23 -8.93 0.05
N ARG A 238 -0.83 -9.64 0.48
CA ARG A 238 -1.59 -10.53 -0.42
C ARG A 238 -2.21 -9.73 -1.59
N PRO A 239 -2.24 -10.27 -2.82
CA PRO A 239 -2.94 -9.63 -3.94
C PRO A 239 -4.47 -9.69 -3.79
N GLU A 240 -5.01 -10.78 -3.24
CA GLU A 240 -6.44 -10.96 -3.08
C GLU A 240 -7.04 -10.06 -1.98
N PRO A 241 -8.28 -9.57 -2.16
CA PRO A 241 -8.99 -8.97 -1.04
C PRO A 241 -9.18 -10.01 0.08
N ALA A 242 -9.12 -9.57 1.35
CA ALA A 242 -9.53 -10.47 2.44
C ALA A 242 -11.05 -10.65 2.50
N MET A 243 -11.77 -9.64 2.05
CA MET A 243 -13.22 -9.60 2.04
C MET A 243 -13.67 -8.82 0.83
N VAL A 244 -14.80 -9.19 0.24
CA VAL A 244 -15.46 -8.37 -0.78
C VAL A 244 -16.62 -7.66 -0.11
N LEU A 245 -16.57 -6.32 -0.02
CA LEU A 245 -17.70 -5.56 0.52
C LEU A 245 -18.90 -5.63 -0.42
N GLY A 246 -20.05 -6.06 0.11
CA GLY A 246 -21.31 -6.17 -0.64
C GLY A 246 -21.52 -7.52 -1.36
N ALA A 247 -20.62 -8.48 -1.17
CA ALA A 247 -20.82 -9.88 -1.57
C ALA A 247 -21.60 -10.69 -0.52
#